data_AF-A0A0M0BMJ7-F1
#
_entry.id   AF-A0A0M0BMJ7-F1
#
_cell.length_a   1.000
_cell.length_b   1.000
_cell.length_c   1.000
_cell.angle_alpha   90.00
_cell.angle_beta   90.00
_cell.angle_gamma   90.00
#
_symmetry.space_group_name_H-M   'P 1'
#
loop_
_entity.id
_entity.type
_entity.pdbx_description
1 polymer ?
#
loop_
_entity_poly.entity_id
_entity_poly.type
_entity_poly.pdbx_seq_one_letter_code
_entity_poly.pdbx_strand_id
1 'polypeptide(L)'
;MDLPDAELLPHLSYTFAIERISRSCSHQLVRHRVASYAQQSQRFIEVERLREHTVVPETASERAPDVFDAYIEAASRTYHGLLERGVPREDARFVLPNATETSLLMTMDGRSLLHFLGLRCCNRAQWEIKALADAMLAQVRAAEPGLFRGAGPYCYQLGRCPEGRFSCGRVQEVRDRYSRLALAEHGDSGSTRAASD
;
A
#
# COMPACT_ATOMS: atom_id res chain seq x y z
N MET A 1 33.37 8.70 -0.42
CA MET A 1 32.75 9.89 0.20
C MET A 1 31.73 9.32 1.15
N ASP A 2 32.02 9.32 2.45
CA ASP A 2 31.15 8.70 3.46
C ASP A 2 30.13 9.75 3.92
N LEU A 3 29.07 9.92 3.13
CA LEU A 3 27.93 10.74 3.52
C LEU A 3 26.99 9.93 4.42
N PRO A 4 26.40 10.54 5.47
CA PRO A 4 25.39 9.87 6.27
C PRO A 4 24.16 9.48 5.45
N ASP A 5 23.55 8.33 5.75
CA ASP A 5 22.34 7.84 5.09
C ASP A 5 21.21 8.89 5.03
N ALA A 6 21.07 9.68 6.10
CA ALA A 6 20.07 10.75 6.18
C ALA A 6 20.23 11.84 5.12
N GLU A 7 21.45 12.07 4.64
CA GLU A 7 21.78 13.01 3.56
C GLU A 7 21.63 12.35 2.19
N LEU A 8 21.87 11.04 2.08
CA LEU A 8 21.69 10.28 0.84
C LEU A 8 20.22 10.07 0.46
N LEU A 9 19.36 9.79 1.45
CA LEU A 9 17.97 9.38 1.25
C LEU A 9 17.13 10.32 0.36
N PRO A 10 17.21 11.66 0.46
CA PRO A 10 16.47 12.56 -0.44
C PRO A 10 16.91 12.51 -1.91
N HIS A 11 18.09 11.94 -2.21
CA HIS A 11 18.63 11.82 -3.56
C HIS A 11 18.31 10.48 -4.22
N LEU A 12 17.82 9.51 -3.45
CA LEU A 12 17.36 8.21 -3.95
C LEU A 12 15.90 8.33 -4.38
N SER A 13 15.53 7.70 -5.50
CA SER A 13 14.17 7.73 -6.02
C SER A 13 13.66 6.31 -6.26
N TYR A 14 12.48 6.03 -5.72
CA TYR A 14 11.83 4.72 -5.80
C TYR A 14 10.51 4.86 -6.53
N THR A 15 10.33 4.08 -7.60
CA THR A 15 9.09 4.05 -8.38
C THR A 15 8.44 2.68 -8.25
N PHE A 16 7.18 2.66 -7.85
CA PHE A 16 6.38 1.45 -7.68
C PHE A 16 5.21 1.46 -8.66
N ALA A 17 5.02 0.34 -9.35
CA ALA A 17 3.76 0.01 -9.99
C ALA A 17 2.86 -0.64 -8.93
N ILE A 18 1.79 0.07 -8.56
CA ILE A 18 0.83 -0.37 -7.57
C ILE A 18 -0.45 -0.74 -8.29
N GLU A 19 -0.80 -2.01 -8.22
CA GLU A 19 -1.97 -2.56 -8.90
C GLU A 19 -2.93 -3.17 -7.88
N ARG A 20 -4.18 -3.31 -8.30
CA ARG A 20 -5.20 -4.06 -7.55
C ARG A 20 -5.48 -3.53 -6.14
N ILE A 21 -5.41 -2.21 -5.97
CA ILE A 21 -5.81 -1.53 -4.73
C ILE A 21 -7.19 -0.88 -4.89
N SER A 22 -7.90 -0.70 -3.79
CA SER A 22 -9.19 -0.02 -3.76
C SER A 22 -9.02 1.49 -3.95
N ARG A 23 -10.06 2.16 -4.43
CA ARG A 23 -10.12 3.63 -4.44
C ARG A 23 -9.95 4.18 -3.02
N SER A 24 -10.51 3.52 -2.00
CA SER A 24 -10.32 3.87 -0.58
C SER A 24 -8.84 3.89 -0.16
N CYS A 25 -8.06 2.88 -0.55
CA CYS A 25 -6.62 2.83 -0.30
C CYS A 25 -5.89 3.93 -1.06
N SER A 26 -6.18 4.11 -2.36
CA SER A 26 -5.54 5.16 -3.18
C SER A 26 -5.77 6.56 -2.60
N HIS A 27 -6.96 6.84 -2.06
CA HIS A 27 -7.29 8.11 -1.42
C HIS A 27 -6.50 8.37 -0.13
N GLN A 28 -6.01 7.34 0.56
CA GLN A 28 -5.07 7.48 1.67
C GLN A 28 -3.63 7.66 1.19
N LEU A 29 -3.27 6.97 0.09
CA LEU A 29 -1.94 7.00 -0.49
C LEU A 29 -1.59 8.40 -1.03
N VAL A 30 -2.47 9.01 -1.84
CA VAL A 30 -2.23 10.34 -2.45
C VAL A 30 -2.15 11.50 -1.44
N ARG A 31 -2.39 11.24 -0.15
CA ARG A 31 -2.20 12.23 0.92
C ARG A 31 -0.72 12.45 1.27
N HIS A 32 0.16 11.55 0.83
CA HIS A 32 1.61 11.73 0.93
C HIS A 32 2.06 12.62 -0.21
N ARG A 33 2.15 13.92 0.08
CA ARG A 33 2.33 14.99 -0.92
C ARG A 33 3.73 15.05 -1.54
N VAL A 34 4.75 14.56 -0.84
CA VAL A 34 6.12 14.52 -1.34
C VAL A 34 6.30 13.22 -2.13
N ALA A 35 5.60 13.15 -3.25
CA ALA A 35 5.54 12.01 -4.15
C ALA A 35 4.92 12.44 -5.49
N SER A 36 5.22 11.70 -6.55
CA SER A 36 4.60 11.83 -7.86
C SER A 36 3.68 10.64 -8.12
N TYR A 37 2.49 10.89 -8.69
CA TYR A 37 1.48 9.87 -8.96
C TYR A 37 1.00 9.93 -10.40
N ALA A 38 0.86 8.76 -11.03
CA ALA A 38 0.10 8.60 -12.28
C ALA A 38 -0.94 7.51 -12.06
N GLN A 39 -2.21 7.89 -11.90
CA GLN A 39 -3.29 6.98 -11.54
C GLN A 39 -4.24 6.75 -12.71
N GLN A 40 -4.71 5.51 -12.83
CA GLN A 40 -5.72 5.13 -13.80
C GLN A 40 -7.03 5.91 -13.57
N SER A 41 -7.48 6.62 -14.61
CA SER A 41 -8.68 7.46 -14.57
C SER A 41 -9.94 6.64 -14.82
N GLN A 42 -10.91 6.70 -13.90
CA GLN A 42 -12.24 6.09 -14.11
C GLN A 42 -13.05 6.72 -15.24
N ARG A 43 -12.61 7.85 -15.81
CA ARG A 43 -13.31 8.47 -16.95
C ARG A 43 -13.19 7.64 -18.23
N PHE A 44 -12.17 6.80 -18.33
CA PHE A 44 -11.81 6.09 -19.56
C PHE A 44 -11.90 4.57 -19.45
N ILE A 45 -12.15 4.02 -18.26
CA ILE A 45 -12.23 2.58 -18.05
C ILE A 45 -13.67 2.12 -18.22
N GLU A 46 -13.90 1.13 -19.08
CA GLU A 46 -15.16 0.43 -19.16
C GLU A 46 -15.22 -0.58 -18.01
N VAL A 47 -16.13 -0.34 -17.08
CA VAL A 47 -16.37 -1.25 -15.96
C VAL A 47 -17.40 -2.29 -16.41
N GLU A 48 -17.06 -3.11 -17.41
CA GLU A 48 -17.99 -4.12 -17.93
C GLU A 48 -18.36 -5.16 -16.85
N ARG A 49 -17.45 -5.42 -15.90
CA ARG A 49 -17.65 -6.38 -14.80
C ARG A 49 -17.07 -5.82 -13.51
N LEU A 50 -17.83 -4.94 -12.85
CA LEU A 50 -17.40 -4.29 -11.58
C LEU A 50 -16.97 -5.31 -10.52
N ARG A 51 -17.61 -6.49 -10.48
CA ARG A 51 -17.26 -7.57 -9.56
C ARG A 51 -15.82 -8.07 -9.71
N GLU A 52 -15.29 -8.08 -10.94
CA GLU A 52 -13.91 -8.51 -11.22
C GLU A 52 -12.88 -7.42 -10.88
N HIS A 53 -13.33 -6.17 -10.73
CA HIS A 53 -12.53 -5.00 -10.40
C HIS A 53 -12.96 -4.39 -9.07
N THR A 54 -13.17 -5.24 -8.06
CA THR A 54 -13.53 -4.82 -6.70
C THR A 54 -12.61 -5.48 -5.69
N VAL A 55 -12.02 -4.68 -4.80
CA VAL A 55 -11.29 -5.16 -3.64
C VAL A 55 -12.28 -5.47 -2.53
N VAL A 56 -12.33 -6.73 -2.11
CA VAL A 56 -13.24 -7.21 -1.07
C VAL A 56 -12.50 -7.27 0.27
N PRO A 57 -12.94 -6.53 1.32
CA PRO A 57 -12.38 -6.69 2.65
C PRO A 57 -12.66 -8.09 3.21
N GLU A 58 -11.65 -8.72 3.82
CA GLU A 58 -11.75 -10.07 4.42
C GLU A 58 -12.96 -10.19 5.36
N THR A 59 -13.16 -9.20 6.24
CA THR A 59 -14.31 -9.18 7.16
C THR A 59 -15.66 -9.15 6.47
N ALA A 60 -15.76 -8.54 5.28
CA ALA A 60 -17.00 -8.53 4.51
C ALA A 60 -17.20 -9.89 3.83
N SER A 61 -16.13 -10.45 3.24
CA SER A 61 -16.16 -11.77 2.61
C SER A 61 -16.51 -12.90 3.59
N GLU A 62 -16.07 -12.81 4.85
CA GLU A 62 -16.34 -13.83 5.86
C GLU A 62 -17.72 -13.71 6.51
N ARG A 63 -18.19 -12.48 6.75
CA ARG A 63 -19.37 -12.23 7.60
C ARG A 63 -20.66 -11.96 6.83
N ALA A 64 -20.56 -11.36 5.65
CA ALA A 64 -21.72 -10.95 4.86
C ALA A 64 -21.38 -10.86 3.36
N PRO A 65 -20.88 -11.94 2.73
CA PRO A 65 -20.49 -11.93 1.33
C PRO A 65 -21.68 -11.64 0.40
N ASP A 66 -22.87 -12.15 0.75
CA ASP A 66 -24.12 -11.95 0.02
C ASP A 66 -24.55 -10.47 -0.01
N VAL A 67 -24.44 -9.76 1.11
CA VAL A 67 -24.78 -8.34 1.22
C VAL A 67 -23.82 -7.50 0.37
N PHE A 68 -22.53 -7.79 0.46
CA PHE A 68 -21.51 -7.07 -0.30
C PHE A 68 -21.68 -7.29 -1.80
N ASP A 69 -21.79 -8.55 -2.23
CA ASP A 69 -21.97 -8.92 -3.63
C ASP A 69 -23.26 -8.32 -4.21
N ALA A 70 -24.37 -8.36 -3.48
CA ALA A 70 -25.63 -7.75 -3.92
C ALA A 70 -25.50 -6.25 -4.18
N TYR A 71 -24.73 -5.54 -3.35
CA TYR A 71 -24.46 -4.12 -3.54
C TYR A 71 -23.57 -3.84 -4.76
N ILE A 72 -22.51 -4.63 -4.96
CA ILE A 72 -21.63 -4.49 -6.13
C ILE A 72 -22.42 -4.70 -7.43
N GLU A 73 -23.28 -5.72 -7.47
CA GLU A 73 -24.15 -6.00 -8.61
C GLU A 73 -25.17 -4.86 -8.84
N ALA A 74 -25.74 -4.31 -7.76
CA ALA A 74 -26.63 -3.15 -7.86
C ALA A 74 -25.91 -1.91 -8.41
N ALA A 75 -24.71 -1.61 -7.91
CA ALA A 75 -23.90 -0.48 -8.36
C ALA A 75 -23.53 -0.61 -9.85
N SER A 76 -23.16 -1.82 -10.30
CA SER A 76 -22.90 -2.10 -11.72
C SER A 76 -24.15 -1.83 -12.57
N ARG A 77 -25.31 -2.40 -12.21
CA ARG A 77 -26.56 -2.14 -12.94
C ARG A 77 -26.92 -0.66 -12.99
N THR A 78 -26.76 0.06 -11.87
CA THR A 78 -27.00 1.51 -11.84
C THR A 78 -26.05 2.27 -12.75
N TYR A 79 -24.75 1.94 -12.74
CA TYR A 79 -23.76 2.56 -13.62
C TYR A 79 -24.11 2.37 -15.11
N HIS A 80 -24.40 1.14 -15.53
CA HIS A 80 -24.80 0.87 -16.93
C HIS A 80 -26.11 1.57 -17.30
N GLY A 81 -27.11 1.56 -16.39
CA GLY A 81 -28.37 2.25 -16.63
C GLY A 81 -28.23 3.77 -16.79
N LEU A 82 -27.23 4.40 -16.16
CA LEU A 82 -26.91 5.81 -16.38
C LEU A 82 -26.29 6.03 -17.77
N LEU A 83 -25.35 5.17 -18.17
CA LEU A 83 -24.70 5.25 -19.49
C LEU A 83 -25.70 5.06 -20.64
N GLU A 84 -26.61 4.08 -20.54
CA GLU A 84 -27.67 3.84 -21.53
C GLU A 84 -28.60 5.04 -21.72
N ARG A 85 -28.73 5.89 -20.69
CA ARG A 85 -29.52 7.13 -20.71
C ARG A 85 -28.71 8.35 -21.15
N GLY A 86 -27.48 8.15 -21.63
CA GLY A 86 -26.61 9.22 -22.14
C GLY A 86 -25.87 10.02 -21.07
N VAL A 87 -25.85 9.57 -19.81
CA VAL A 87 -25.05 10.22 -18.76
C VAL A 87 -23.56 10.01 -19.06
N PRO A 88 -22.72 11.07 -19.08
CA PRO A 88 -21.29 10.92 -19.31
C PRO A 88 -20.62 10.04 -18.26
N ARG A 89 -19.56 9.30 -18.66
CA ARG A 89 -18.81 8.40 -17.76
C ARG A 89 -18.28 9.10 -16.50
N GLU A 90 -17.93 10.39 -16.61
CA GLU A 90 -17.40 11.17 -15.49
C GLU A 90 -18.42 11.48 -14.41
N ASP A 91 -19.71 11.47 -14.74
CA ASP A 91 -20.83 11.63 -13.80
C ASP A 91 -21.37 10.26 -13.37
N ALA A 92 -21.49 9.31 -14.31
CA ALA A 92 -21.97 7.97 -14.02
C ALA A 92 -21.11 7.27 -12.95
N ARG A 93 -19.79 7.51 -12.93
CA ARG A 93 -18.88 6.92 -11.93
C ARG A 93 -19.17 7.29 -10.48
N PHE A 94 -20.01 8.30 -10.21
CA PHE A 94 -20.34 8.72 -8.83
C PHE A 94 -21.06 7.62 -8.05
N VAL A 95 -21.67 6.64 -8.73
CA VAL A 95 -22.31 5.47 -8.10
C VAL A 95 -21.33 4.33 -7.83
N LEU A 96 -20.09 4.41 -8.32
CA LEU A 96 -19.10 3.36 -8.13
C LEU A 96 -18.63 3.33 -6.66
N PRO A 97 -18.50 2.14 -6.07
CA PRO A 97 -18.12 2.01 -4.67
C PRO A 97 -16.64 2.34 -4.45
N ASN A 98 -16.30 2.73 -3.23
CA ASN A 98 -14.90 2.92 -2.81
C ASN A 98 -14.03 1.65 -2.91
N ALA A 99 -14.69 0.49 -2.97
CA ALA A 99 -14.06 -0.81 -3.17
C ALA A 99 -13.60 -1.03 -4.62
N THR A 100 -13.99 -0.17 -5.57
CA THR A 100 -13.55 -0.27 -6.98
C THR A 100 -12.03 -0.28 -7.04
N GLU A 101 -11.49 -1.18 -7.86
CA GLU A 101 -10.07 -1.35 -8.08
C GLU A 101 -9.47 -0.15 -8.84
N THR A 102 -8.19 0.13 -8.60
CA THR A 102 -7.38 1.08 -9.33
C THR A 102 -5.92 0.65 -9.32
N SER A 103 -5.24 1.01 -10.40
CA SER A 103 -3.78 0.95 -10.48
C SER A 103 -3.18 2.35 -10.57
N LEU A 104 -1.96 2.51 -10.10
CA LEU A 104 -1.20 3.75 -10.20
C LEU A 104 0.31 3.50 -10.16
N LEU A 105 1.06 4.40 -10.79
CA LEU A 105 2.49 4.56 -10.55
C LEU A 105 2.69 5.57 -9.43
N MET A 106 3.59 5.27 -8.52
CA MET A 106 3.99 6.17 -7.45
C MET A 106 5.50 6.26 -7.39
N THR A 107 6.03 7.49 -7.37
CA THR A 107 7.46 7.76 -7.19
C THR A 107 7.66 8.59 -5.92
N MET A 108 8.57 8.15 -5.04
CA MET A 108 8.95 8.86 -3.81
C MET A 108 10.47 8.93 -3.69
N ASP A 109 10.99 9.99 -3.08
CA ASP A 109 12.37 9.97 -2.61
C ASP A 109 12.52 9.05 -1.37
N GLY A 110 13.75 8.61 -1.08
CA GLY A 110 14.02 7.69 0.03
C GLY A 110 13.60 8.23 1.39
N ARG A 111 13.71 9.54 1.65
CA ARG A 111 13.28 10.14 2.92
C ARG A 111 11.76 10.12 3.03
N SER A 112 11.05 10.48 1.97
CA SER A 112 9.58 10.44 1.92
C SER A 112 9.06 9.00 2.03
N LEU A 113 9.76 8.04 1.42
CA LEU A 113 9.43 6.63 1.54
C LEU A 113 9.59 6.12 2.99
N LEU A 114 10.67 6.48 3.69
CA LEU A 114 10.83 6.11 5.11
C LEU A 114 9.75 6.69 6.01
N HIS A 115 9.33 7.94 5.75
CA HIS A 115 8.19 8.56 6.43
C HIS A 115 6.89 7.81 6.14
N PHE A 116 6.63 7.49 4.87
CA PHE A 116 5.49 6.70 4.43
C PHE A 116 5.41 5.36 5.18
N LEU A 117 6.52 4.61 5.22
CA LEU A 117 6.62 3.33 5.91
C LEU A 117 6.41 3.49 7.43
N GLY A 118 6.97 4.54 8.04
CA GLY A 118 6.78 4.89 9.45
C GLY A 118 5.31 5.02 9.85
N LEU A 119 4.49 5.61 8.98
CA LEU A 119 3.06 5.81 9.18
C LEU A 119 2.22 4.59 8.78
N ARG A 120 2.52 3.97 7.62
CA ARG A 120 1.61 3.02 6.97
C ARG A 120 1.88 1.56 7.33
N CYS A 121 3.07 1.22 7.82
CA CYS A 121 3.32 -0.08 8.45
C CYS A 121 2.71 -0.19 9.87
N CYS A 122 2.13 0.89 10.41
CA CYS A 122 1.55 0.91 11.75
C CYS A 122 0.27 0.05 11.83
N ASN A 123 0.08 -0.70 12.92
CA ASN A 123 -1.12 -1.51 13.17
C ASN A 123 -2.43 -0.70 13.25
N ARG A 124 -2.36 0.63 13.35
CA ARG A 124 -3.53 1.52 13.32
C ARG A 124 -3.93 1.93 11.90
N ALA A 125 -3.05 1.73 10.93
CA ALA A 125 -3.38 1.99 9.54
C ALA A 125 -4.42 0.96 9.07
N GLN A 126 -5.26 1.35 8.10
CA GLN A 126 -6.18 0.41 7.47
C GLN A 126 -5.40 -0.78 6.91
N TRP A 127 -5.97 -1.97 7.05
CA TRP A 127 -5.33 -3.24 6.68
C TRP A 127 -4.72 -3.22 5.27
N GLU A 128 -5.44 -2.63 4.30
CA GLU A 128 -5.04 -2.63 2.89
C GLU A 128 -3.79 -1.78 2.62
N ILE A 129 -3.78 -0.51 3.07
CA ILE A 129 -2.60 0.35 2.91
C ILE A 129 -1.42 -0.15 3.75
N LYS A 130 -1.69 -0.83 4.86
CA LYS A 130 -0.65 -1.48 5.66
C LYS A 130 -0.03 -2.66 4.91
N ALA A 131 -0.85 -3.51 4.29
CA ALA A 131 -0.36 -4.62 3.48
C ALA A 131 0.46 -4.11 2.29
N LEU A 132 0.00 -3.05 1.61
CA LEU A 132 0.75 -2.37 0.56
C LEU A 132 2.11 -1.86 1.06
N ALA A 133 2.13 -1.15 2.20
CA ALA A 133 3.36 -0.61 2.76
C ALA A 133 4.33 -1.72 3.20
N ASP A 134 3.83 -2.82 3.77
CA ASP A 134 4.64 -3.98 4.13
C ASP A 134 5.24 -4.65 2.89
N ALA A 135 4.49 -4.75 1.78
CA ALA A 135 5.00 -5.28 0.51
C ALA A 135 6.07 -4.36 -0.11
N MET A 136 5.85 -3.05 -0.10
CA MET A 136 6.85 -2.07 -0.54
C MET A 136 8.13 -2.14 0.31
N LEU A 137 7.99 -2.29 1.63
CA LEU A 137 9.12 -2.43 2.55
C LEU A 137 9.99 -3.64 2.18
N ALA A 138 9.37 -4.78 1.93
CA ALA A 138 10.08 -6.00 1.54
C ALA A 138 10.88 -5.79 0.24
N GLN A 139 10.27 -5.14 -0.77
CA GLN A 139 10.95 -4.86 -2.03
C GLN A 139 12.16 -3.92 -1.85
N VAL A 140 12.02 -2.84 -1.09
CA VAL A 140 13.15 -1.90 -0.89
C VAL A 140 14.23 -2.45 0.02
N ARG A 141 13.88 -3.32 0.97
CA ARG A 141 14.88 -4.03 1.77
C ARG A 141 15.66 -5.05 0.95
N ALA A 142 15.01 -5.69 -0.02
CA ALA A 142 15.70 -6.57 -0.96
C ALA A 142 16.65 -5.79 -1.87
N ALA A 143 16.22 -4.61 -2.35
CA ALA A 143 17.02 -3.77 -3.23
C ALA A 143 18.19 -3.06 -2.50
N GLU A 144 17.93 -2.47 -1.32
CA GLU A 144 18.90 -1.70 -0.54
C GLU A 144 18.85 -2.06 0.95
N PRO A 145 19.36 -3.25 1.34
CA PRO A 145 19.28 -3.72 2.72
C PRO A 145 19.97 -2.79 3.71
N GLY A 146 21.10 -2.18 3.33
CA GLY A 146 21.87 -1.28 4.20
C GLY A 146 21.07 -0.08 4.70
N LEU A 147 20.26 0.52 3.81
CA LEU A 147 19.47 1.71 4.10
C LEU A 147 18.11 1.40 4.76
N PHE A 148 17.47 0.29 4.37
CA PHE A 148 16.10 -0.03 4.80
C PHE A 148 15.98 -1.12 5.87
N ARG A 149 17.09 -1.69 6.36
CA ARG A 149 17.06 -2.70 7.45
C ARG A 149 16.27 -2.20 8.67
N GLY A 150 16.50 -0.95 9.06
CA GLY A 150 15.82 -0.30 10.19
C GLY A 150 14.44 0.31 9.85
N ALA A 151 14.01 0.24 8.59
CA ALA A 151 12.73 0.78 8.16
C ALA A 151 11.55 -0.09 8.63
N GLY A 152 10.38 0.52 8.78
CA GLY A 152 9.19 -0.12 9.34
C GLY A 152 8.27 0.93 9.99
N PRO A 153 7.34 0.56 10.89
CA PRO A 153 6.53 1.55 11.60
C PRO A 153 7.38 2.37 12.58
N TYR A 154 6.93 3.57 12.94
CA TYR A 154 7.72 4.44 13.83
C TYR A 154 8.08 3.83 15.18
N CYS A 155 7.22 2.96 15.74
CA CYS A 155 7.55 2.26 16.98
C CYS A 155 8.75 1.31 16.86
N TYR A 156 9.01 0.80 15.65
CA TYR A 156 10.21 0.04 15.33
C TYR A 156 11.39 0.97 15.11
N GLN A 157 11.24 1.99 14.25
CA GLN A 157 12.32 2.94 13.91
C GLN A 157 12.85 3.72 15.13
N LEU A 158 11.95 4.16 16.02
CA LEU A 158 12.27 5.02 17.17
C LEU A 158 12.48 4.24 18.48
N GLY A 159 12.21 2.92 18.48
CA GLY A 159 12.18 2.09 19.68
C GLY A 159 11.03 2.40 20.66
N ARG A 160 10.17 3.39 20.37
CA ARG A 160 9.00 3.77 21.17
C ARG A 160 7.85 4.22 20.28
N CYS A 161 6.60 4.05 20.74
CA CYS A 161 5.44 4.55 20.01
C CYS A 161 5.30 6.07 20.15
N PRO A 162 5.31 6.85 19.05
CA PRO A 162 5.16 8.31 19.13
C PRO A 162 3.71 8.75 19.39
N GLU A 163 2.74 7.84 19.27
CA GLU A 163 1.30 8.14 19.34
C GLU A 163 0.75 8.38 20.76
N GLY A 164 1.57 8.15 21.80
CA GLY A 164 1.19 8.34 23.19
C GLY A 164 -0.11 7.60 23.56
N ARG A 165 -1.15 8.36 23.96
CA ARG A 165 -2.48 7.83 24.31
C ARG A 165 -3.17 7.06 23.19
N PHE A 166 -2.78 7.30 21.94
CA PHE A 166 -3.33 6.61 20.77
C PHE A 166 -2.49 5.41 20.34
N SER A 167 -1.60 4.92 21.20
CA SER A 167 -0.86 3.67 20.95
C SER A 167 -1.83 2.49 20.80
N CYS A 168 -1.49 1.53 19.92
CA CYS A 168 -2.22 0.26 19.83
C CYS A 168 -1.92 -0.70 20.99
N GLY A 169 -1.01 -0.34 21.91
CA GLY A 169 -0.60 -1.16 23.05
C GLY A 169 0.33 -2.34 22.70
N ARG A 170 0.59 -2.59 21.42
CA ARG A 170 1.30 -3.78 20.91
C ARG A 170 2.73 -3.48 20.44
N VAL A 171 3.42 -2.57 21.12
CA VAL A 171 4.73 -2.06 20.66
C VAL A 171 5.77 -3.18 20.55
N GLN A 172 5.87 -4.05 21.56
CA GLN A 172 6.86 -5.13 21.55
C GLN A 172 6.57 -6.16 20.46
N GLU A 173 5.31 -6.59 20.32
CA GLU A 173 4.86 -7.50 19.25
C GLU A 173 5.24 -6.97 17.86
N VAL A 174 5.01 -5.66 17.61
CA VAL A 174 5.37 -5.03 16.35
C VAL A 174 6.89 -5.03 16.15
N ARG A 175 7.67 -4.67 17.18
CA ARG A 175 9.12 -4.66 17.08
C ARG A 175 9.68 -6.04 16.77
N ASP A 176 9.19 -7.07 17.46
CA ASP A 176 9.62 -8.46 17.24
C ASP A 176 9.27 -8.95 15.84
N ARG A 177 8.11 -8.55 15.31
CA ARG A 177 7.73 -8.84 13.92
C ARG A 177 8.68 -8.21 12.91
N TYR A 178 8.92 -6.89 12.98
CA TYR A 178 9.76 -6.20 12.00
C TYR A 178 11.25 -6.53 12.12
N SER A 179 11.74 -6.86 13.33
CA SER A 179 13.08 -7.43 13.54
C SER A 179 13.22 -8.78 12.83
N ARG A 180 12.25 -9.70 13.00
CA ARG A 180 12.29 -11.00 12.33
C ARG A 180 12.24 -10.88 10.80
N LEU A 181 11.39 -10.00 10.28
CA LEU A 181 11.33 -9.73 8.84
C LEU A 181 12.68 -9.21 8.33
N ALA A 182 13.27 -8.25 9.03
CA ALA A 182 14.59 -7.72 8.65
C ALA A 182 15.66 -8.82 8.64
N LEU A 183 15.64 -9.77 9.58
CA LEU A 183 16.61 -10.87 9.62
C LEU A 183 16.37 -11.93 8.53
N ALA A 184 15.12 -12.32 8.29
CA ALA A 184 14.76 -13.33 7.32
C ALA A 184 15.16 -12.93 5.88
N GLU A 185 14.99 -11.64 5.55
CA GLU A 185 15.35 -11.08 4.24
C GLU A 185 16.87 -11.05 3.97
N HIS A 186 17.70 -11.25 5.00
CA HIS A 186 19.17 -11.27 4.88
C HIS A 186 19.76 -12.70 4.90
N GLY A 187 18.99 -13.71 5.30
CA GLY A 187 19.46 -15.09 5.45
C GLY A 187 19.74 -15.83 4.13
N ASP A 188 19.40 -15.25 2.98
CA ASP A 188 19.44 -15.93 1.67
C ASP A 188 20.57 -15.44 0.73
N SER A 189 21.42 -14.51 1.18
CA SER A 189 22.56 -14.00 0.38
C SER A 189 23.92 -14.62 0.74
N GLY A 190 23.93 -15.69 1.56
CA GLY A 190 25.15 -16.25 2.18
C GLY A 190 25.48 -17.71 1.85
N SER A 191 24.93 -18.32 0.80
CA SER A 191 25.27 -19.71 0.43
C SER A 191 25.22 -19.99 -1.07
N THR A 192 26.15 -19.41 -1.84
CA THR A 192 26.74 -20.13 -2.99
C THR A 192 28.09 -19.51 -3.34
N ARG A 193 29.11 -20.37 -3.49
CA ARG A 193 30.52 -20.12 -3.84
C ARG A 193 31.50 -19.96 -2.67
N ALA A 194 31.62 -21.03 -1.89
CA ALA A 194 32.93 -21.54 -1.50
C ALA A 194 33.03 -23.00 -1.94
N ALA A 195 34.22 -23.37 -2.45
CA ALA A 195 34.70 -24.71 -2.78
C ALA A 195 34.17 -25.38 -4.06
N SER A 196 34.95 -25.26 -5.13
CA SER A 196 35.36 -26.43 -5.93
C SER A 196 36.72 -26.11 -6.55
N ASP A 197 37.64 -27.05 -6.34
CA ASP A 197 39.06 -27.09 -6.69
C ASP A 197 39.44 -26.72 -8.13
#